data_AF-A0A8C1QUN2-F1
#
_entry.id   AF-A0A8C1QUN2-F1
#
_cell.length_a   1.000
_cell.length_b   1.000
_cell.length_c   1.000
_cell.angle_alpha   90.00
_cell.angle_beta   90.00
_cell.angle_gamma   90.00
#
_symmetry.space_group_name_H-M   'P 1'
#
loop_
_entity.id
_entity.type
_entity.pdbx_description
1 polymer ?
#
loop_
_entity_poly.entity_id
_entity_poly.type
_entity_poly.pdbx_seq_one_letter_code
_entity_poly.pdbx_strand_id
1 'polypeptide(L)'
;VLQNRLTGKDCEVPDISPVLFLDTSGQSMRFYVRPGPTKTQLYPLVTNGGGTLCRSQEPGAILLIDPGDATTVTASSGQKYISTRYVTDCVEQKLQLNLDDYEISVGPTWALGLLA
;
A
#
# COMPACT_ATOMS: atom_id res chain seq x y z
N VAL A 1 -16.72 -37.40 -24.19
CA VAL A 1 -15.72 -36.37 -23.81
C VAL A 1 -16.24 -35.65 -22.58
N LEU A 2 -15.84 -36.09 -21.40
CA LEU A 2 -16.05 -35.38 -20.14
C LEU A 2 -14.68 -34.81 -19.75
N GLN A 3 -14.42 -33.56 -20.10
CA GLN A 3 -13.19 -32.89 -19.66
C GLN A 3 -13.44 -32.33 -18.27
N ASN A 4 -12.68 -32.87 -17.32
CA ASN A 4 -12.64 -32.47 -15.94
C ASN A 4 -12.23 -31.01 -15.80
N ARG A 5 -13.08 -30.27 -15.10
CA ARG A 5 -12.87 -28.92 -14.58
C ARG A 5 -12.05 -29.05 -13.30
N LEU A 6 -10.81 -28.56 -13.28
CA LEU A 6 -10.04 -28.30 -12.05
C LEU A 6 -9.27 -26.98 -12.20
N THR A 7 -9.98 -25.91 -11.85
CA THR A 7 -9.48 -24.73 -11.14
C THR A 7 -8.09 -24.22 -11.55
N GLY A 8 -8.06 -23.47 -12.66
CA GLY A 8 -7.20 -22.29 -12.66
C GLY A 8 -7.67 -21.43 -11.49
N LYS A 9 -6.75 -21.09 -10.60
CA LYS A 9 -6.99 -20.08 -9.57
C LYS A 9 -7.15 -18.80 -10.37
N ASP A 10 -8.38 -18.47 -10.78
CA ASP A 10 -8.67 -17.18 -11.37
C ASP A 10 -8.09 -16.17 -10.38
N CYS A 11 -7.03 -15.47 -10.81
CA CYS A 11 -6.57 -14.26 -10.16
C CYS A 11 -7.71 -13.26 -10.35
N GLU A 12 -8.79 -13.42 -9.60
CA GLU A 12 -9.91 -12.50 -9.57
C GLU A 12 -9.32 -11.19 -9.07
N VAL A 13 -8.99 -10.34 -10.03
CA VAL A 13 -8.66 -8.95 -9.75
C VAL A 13 -9.93 -8.40 -9.12
N PRO A 14 -9.88 -7.87 -7.87
CA PRO A 14 -11.07 -7.39 -7.21
C PRO A 14 -11.77 -6.35 -8.09
N ASP A 15 -13.09 -6.29 -8.03
CA ASP A 15 -13.86 -5.23 -8.66
C ASP A 15 -13.58 -3.90 -7.94
N ILE A 16 -12.52 -3.23 -8.38
CA ILE A 16 -11.97 -2.00 -7.80
C ILE A 16 -12.53 -0.80 -8.55
N SER A 17 -13.10 0.14 -7.80
CA SER A 17 -13.55 1.42 -8.34
C SER A 17 -12.35 2.20 -8.91
N PRO A 18 -12.38 2.67 -10.17
CA PRO A 18 -11.26 3.36 -10.81
C PRO A 18 -10.98 4.75 -10.24
N VAL A 19 -11.73 5.18 -9.23
CA VAL A 19 -11.56 6.46 -8.55
C VAL A 19 -11.15 6.30 -7.08
N LEU A 20 -10.90 5.06 -6.61
CA LEU A 20 -10.61 4.75 -5.21
C LEU A 20 -9.35 5.44 -4.68
N PHE A 21 -8.37 5.68 -5.54
CA PHE A 21 -7.09 6.31 -5.20
C PHE A 21 -6.88 7.61 -5.99
N LEU A 22 -7.95 8.41 -6.10
CA LEU A 22 -7.88 9.79 -6.55
C LEU A 22 -7.97 10.73 -5.34
N ASP A 23 -7.23 11.83 -5.37
CA ASP A 23 -7.39 12.88 -4.38
C ASP A 23 -8.67 13.69 -4.61
N THR A 24 -8.93 14.66 -3.72
CA THR A 24 -10.11 15.54 -3.79
C THR A 24 -10.17 16.40 -5.05
N SER A 25 -9.07 16.52 -5.79
CA SER A 25 -8.97 17.23 -7.07
C SER A 25 -9.08 16.28 -8.27
N GLY A 26 -9.29 14.98 -8.04
CA GLY A 26 -9.35 13.95 -9.07
C GLY A 26 -7.99 13.54 -9.63
N GLN A 27 -6.88 13.95 -9.01
CA GLN A 27 -5.55 13.51 -9.41
C GLN A 27 -5.19 12.18 -8.76
N SER A 28 -4.43 11.35 -9.46
CA SER A 28 -3.96 10.07 -8.90
C SER A 28 -3.14 10.28 -7.64
N MET A 29 -3.52 9.61 -6.56
CA MET A 29 -2.65 9.44 -5.41
C MET A 29 -1.40 8.68 -5.85
N ARG A 30 -0.24 9.21 -5.46
CA ARG A 30 1.07 8.63 -5.81
C ARG A 30 1.58 7.83 -4.63
N PHE A 31 1.91 6.57 -4.87
CA PHE A 31 2.45 5.65 -3.89
C PHE A 31 3.84 5.20 -4.29
N TYR A 32 4.70 4.93 -3.33
CA TYR A 32 5.98 4.30 -3.55
C TYR A 32 6.19 3.17 -2.56
N VAL A 33 6.56 2.01 -3.08
CA VAL A 33 7.07 0.88 -2.29
C VAL A 33 8.39 0.42 -2.91
N ARG A 34 9.30 -0.05 -2.06
CA ARG A 34 10.59 -0.60 -2.51
C ARG A 34 10.36 -1.74 -3.51
N PRO A 35 11.23 -1.91 -4.53
CA PRO A 35 11.15 -3.05 -5.43
C PRO A 35 11.15 -4.37 -4.66
N GLY A 36 10.21 -5.25 -4.96
CA GLY A 36 10.04 -6.53 -4.27
C GLY A 36 8.66 -7.15 -4.50
N PRO A 37 8.38 -8.33 -3.91
CA PRO A 37 7.11 -9.04 -4.07
C PRO A 37 5.89 -8.18 -3.71
N THR A 38 5.98 -7.39 -2.63
CA THR A 38 4.93 -6.47 -2.20
C THR A 38 4.57 -5.45 -3.28
N LYS A 39 5.57 -4.93 -4.02
CA LYS A 39 5.33 -4.01 -5.14
C LYS A 39 4.48 -4.65 -6.23
N THR A 40 4.80 -5.90 -6.58
CA THR A 40 4.07 -6.66 -7.61
C THR A 40 2.63 -6.93 -7.19
N GLN A 41 2.39 -7.20 -5.91
CA GLN A 41 1.04 -7.43 -5.38
C GLN A 41 0.20 -6.15 -5.34
N LEU A 42 0.80 -5.03 -4.91
CA LEU A 42 0.08 -3.75 -4.80
C LEU A 42 -0.15 -3.05 -6.14
N TYR A 43 0.71 -3.28 -7.14
CA TYR A 43 0.62 -2.62 -8.44
C TYR A 43 -0.80 -2.67 -9.05
N PRO A 44 -1.41 -3.86 -9.29
CA PRO A 44 -2.74 -3.91 -9.88
C PRO A 44 -3.82 -3.28 -8.99
N LEU A 45 -3.69 -3.37 -7.65
CA LEU A 45 -4.64 -2.78 -6.73
C LEU A 45 -4.66 -1.24 -6.84
N VAL A 46 -3.48 -0.64 -6.84
CA VAL A 46 -3.30 0.81 -6.94
C VAL A 46 -3.72 1.32 -8.32
N THR A 47 -3.23 0.69 -9.40
CA THR A 47 -3.49 1.19 -10.76
C THR A 47 -4.94 1.01 -11.18
N ASN A 48 -5.57 -0.10 -10.81
CA ASN A 48 -6.99 -0.32 -11.12
C ASN A 48 -7.89 0.58 -10.29
N GLY A 49 -7.43 1.04 -9.12
CA GLY A 49 -8.11 2.06 -8.31
C GLY A 49 -7.88 3.50 -8.75
N GLY A 50 -7.18 3.75 -9.86
CA GLY A 50 -6.90 5.10 -10.36
C GLY A 50 -5.66 5.77 -9.76
N GLY A 51 -4.94 5.09 -8.88
CA GLY A 51 -3.69 5.58 -8.28
C GLY A 51 -2.47 5.31 -9.17
N THR A 52 -1.31 5.80 -8.72
CA THR A 52 -0.02 5.55 -9.38
C THR A 52 0.97 4.92 -8.41
N LEU A 53 1.56 3.79 -8.80
CA LEU A 53 2.68 3.19 -8.05
C LEU A 53 4.02 3.58 -8.70
N CYS A 54 4.68 4.60 -8.15
CA CYS A 54 5.90 5.20 -8.68
C CYS A 54 7.05 4.20 -8.77
N ARG A 55 7.90 4.35 -9.80
CA ARG A 55 9.10 3.49 -10.00
C ARG A 55 10.18 3.80 -8.98
N SER A 56 10.45 5.09 -8.77
CA SER A 56 11.38 5.68 -7.80
C SER A 56 10.62 6.45 -6.74
N GLN A 57 11.29 6.76 -5.63
CA GLN A 57 10.73 7.64 -4.61
C GLN A 57 10.66 9.07 -5.17
N GLU A 58 9.48 9.67 -5.13
CA GLU A 58 9.20 11.00 -5.68
C GLU A 58 8.62 11.93 -4.61
N PRO A 59 8.81 13.25 -4.72
CA PRO A 59 8.17 14.22 -3.84
C PRO A 59 6.64 14.10 -3.87
N GLY A 60 6.03 14.01 -2.68
CA GLY A 60 4.59 13.85 -2.51
C GLY A 60 4.06 12.43 -2.71
N ALA A 61 4.93 11.44 -2.97
CA ALA A 61 4.51 10.04 -2.95
C ALA A 61 4.34 9.53 -1.52
N ILE A 62 3.24 8.82 -1.28
CA ILE A 62 2.97 8.11 -0.04
C ILE A 62 3.89 6.90 0.02
N LEU A 63 4.77 6.87 1.03
CA LEU A 63 5.75 5.80 1.20
C LEU A 63 5.08 4.61 1.89
N LEU A 64 4.89 3.52 1.14
CA LEU A 64 4.33 2.29 1.65
C LEU A 64 5.43 1.35 2.13
N ILE A 65 5.20 0.72 3.27
CA ILE A 65 6.10 -0.30 3.84
C ILE A 65 5.27 -1.46 4.39
N ASP A 66 5.73 -2.68 4.12
CA ASP A 66 5.12 -3.83 4.77
C ASP A 66 5.52 -3.85 6.24
N PRO A 67 4.58 -4.03 7.19
CA PRO A 67 4.93 -4.04 8.61
C PRO A 67 5.91 -5.16 8.97
N GLY A 68 5.96 -6.27 8.21
CA GLY A 68 6.97 -7.32 8.37
C GLY A 68 8.37 -6.89 7.90
N ASP A 69 8.45 -6.00 6.92
CA ASP A 69 9.71 -5.46 6.38
C ASP A 69 10.19 -4.19 7.12
N ALA A 70 9.38 -3.65 8.05
CA ALA A 70 9.63 -2.39 8.75
C ALA A 70 10.97 -2.35 9.51
N THR A 71 11.47 -3.50 9.95
CA THR A 71 12.75 -3.64 10.66
C THR A 71 13.98 -3.43 9.78
N THR A 72 13.83 -3.51 8.46
CA THR A 72 14.94 -3.38 7.48
C THR A 72 15.09 -1.96 6.94
N VAL A 73 14.18 -1.07 7.31
CA VAL A 73 14.18 0.31 6.83
C VAL A 73 14.84 1.20 7.85
N THR A 74 16.05 1.66 7.50
CA THR A 74 16.62 2.87 8.08
C THR A 74 15.75 4.04 7.62
N ALA A 75 14.76 4.39 8.43
CA ALA A 75 13.98 5.60 8.21
C ALA A 75 14.94 6.79 8.21
N SER A 76 14.96 7.55 7.11
CA SER A 76 15.61 8.85 7.18
C SER A 76 14.77 9.73 8.09
N SER A 77 15.42 10.49 8.97
CA SER A 77 14.73 11.38 9.91
C SER A 77 13.70 12.25 9.19
N GLY A 78 12.44 12.16 9.60
CA GLY A 78 11.34 12.96 9.05
C GLY A 78 10.53 12.32 7.90
N GLN A 79 10.85 11.08 7.49
CA GLN A 79 10.00 10.35 6.54
C GLN A 79 8.84 9.65 7.25
N LYS A 80 7.61 9.92 6.80
CA LYS A 80 6.40 9.21 7.22
C LYS A 80 6.18 7.99 6.34
N TYR A 81 5.98 6.84 6.96
CA TYR A 81 5.67 5.58 6.28
C TYR A 81 4.25 5.15 6.61
N ILE A 82 3.56 4.64 5.60
CA ILE A 82 2.21 4.11 5.71
C ILE A 82 2.28 2.60 5.48
N SER A 83 1.55 1.83 6.27
CA SER A 83 1.44 0.39 6.12
C SER A 83 0.86 0.03 4.76
N THR A 84 1.40 -1.00 4.11
CA THR A 84 0.85 -1.59 2.88
C THR A 84 -0.60 -2.04 3.04
N ARG A 85 -1.05 -2.30 4.29
CA ARG A 85 -2.45 -2.61 4.63
C ARG A 85 -3.42 -1.51 4.22
N TYR A 86 -2.98 -0.25 4.17
CA TYR A 86 -3.83 0.85 3.70
C TYR A 86 -4.44 0.52 2.34
N VAL A 87 -3.64 0.02 1.39
CA VAL A 87 -4.10 -0.27 0.03
C VAL A 87 -5.06 -1.46 0.03
N THR A 88 -4.72 -2.54 0.74
CA THR A 88 -5.56 -3.75 0.77
C THR A 88 -6.91 -3.49 1.41
N ASP A 89 -6.93 -2.76 2.52
CA ASP A 89 -8.15 -2.47 3.28
C ASP A 89 -9.03 -1.47 2.52
N CYS A 90 -8.45 -0.48 1.83
CA CYS A 90 -9.21 0.41 0.96
C CYS A 90 -9.94 -0.37 -0.15
N VAL A 91 -9.27 -1.37 -0.74
CA VAL A 91 -9.85 -2.23 -1.79
C VAL A 91 -10.96 -3.11 -1.21
N GLU A 92 -10.72 -3.74 -0.06
CA GLU A 92 -11.70 -4.60 0.60
C GLU A 92 -12.96 -3.83 1.03
N GLN A 93 -12.77 -2.66 1.62
CA GLN A 93 -13.87 -1.82 2.11
C GLN A 93 -14.50 -0.94 1.01
N LYS A 94 -13.90 -0.90 -0.18
CA LYS A 94 -14.30 -0.04 -1.30
C LYS A 94 -14.38 1.45 -0.91
N LEU A 95 -13.52 1.87 0.00
CA LEU A 95 -13.48 3.22 0.57
C LEU A 95 -12.04 3.70 0.68
N GLN A 96 -11.82 4.99 0.44
CA GLN A 96 -10.54 5.61 0.72
C GLN A 96 -10.46 5.90 2.23
N LEU A 97 -9.67 5.09 2.94
CA LEU A 97 -9.51 5.17 4.39
C LEU A 97 -8.60 6.33 4.79
N ASN A 98 -8.52 6.61 6.10
CA ASN A 98 -7.63 7.64 6.60
C ASN A 98 -6.17 7.14 6.64
N LEU A 99 -5.24 7.88 6.05
CA LEU A 99 -3.83 7.50 6.01
C LEU A 99 -3.18 7.47 7.39
N ASP A 100 -3.58 8.37 8.29
CA ASP A 100 -2.99 8.49 9.63
C ASP A 100 -3.17 7.22 10.48
N ASP A 101 -4.25 6.48 10.26
CA ASP A 101 -4.54 5.23 10.97
C ASP A 101 -3.58 4.08 10.58
N TYR A 102 -2.84 4.26 9.48
CA TYR A 102 -1.88 3.29 8.94
C TYR A 102 -0.44 3.76 9.07
N GLU A 103 -0.18 4.88 9.77
CA GLU A 103 1.18 5.38 9.96
C GLU A 103 2.02 4.38 10.77
N ILE A 104 3.18 4.02 10.20
CA ILE A 104 4.16 3.19 10.89
C ILE A 104 5.19 4.11 11.53
N SER A 105 5.19 4.10 12.86
CA SER A 105 6.23 4.73 13.67
C SER A 105 7.54 3.95 13.51
N VAL A 106 8.36 4.37 12.56
CA VAL A 106 9.76 3.95 12.44
C VAL A 106 10.62 4.85 13.33
N GLY A 107 10.71 4.47 14.61
CA GLY A 107 11.58 5.09 15.61
C GLY A 107 12.27 4.02 16.43
N PRO A 108 13.44 4.30 17.04
CA PRO A 108 14.10 3.30 17.85
C PRO A 108 13.25 3.03 19.11
N THR A 109 12.96 1.75 19.34
CA THR A 109 12.05 1.24 20.38
C THR A 109 12.42 1.64 21.82
N TRP A 110 13.60 2.23 22.07
CA TRP A 110 14.03 2.67 23.39
C TRP A 110 13.37 3.98 23.87
N ALA A 111 12.76 4.78 23.01
CA ALA A 111 12.07 6.02 23.42
C ALA A 111 10.67 5.76 24.05
N LEU A 112 10.08 4.58 23.83
CA LEU A 112 8.75 4.22 24.36
C LEU A 112 8.78 3.78 25.83
N GLY A 113 9.97 3.61 26.43
CA GLY A 113 10.15 3.16 27.82
C GLY A 113 10.42 4.28 28.83
N LEU A 114 10.43 5.56 28.43
CA LEU A 114 10.78 6.69 29.31
C LEU A 114 9.57 7.49 29.83
N LEU A 115 8.34 7.02 29.57
CA LEU A 115 7.10 7.61 30.08
C LEU A 115 6.25 6.65 30.94
N ALA A 116 6.85 5.55 31.43
CA ALA A 116 6.20 4.63 32.37
C ALA A 116 6.72 4.84 33.80
#